data_AF-F0G3D9-F1
#
_entry.id   AF-F0G3D9-F1
#
_cell.length_a   1.000
_cell.length_b   1.000
_cell.length_c   1.000
_cell.angle_alpha   90.00
_cell.angle_beta   90.00
_cell.angle_gamma   90.00
#
_symmetry.space_group_name_H-M   'P 1'
#
loop_
_entity.id
_entity.type
_entity.pdbx_description
1 polymer ?
#
loop_
_entity_poly.entity_id
_entity_poly.type
_entity_poly.pdbx_seq_one_letter_code
_entity_poly.pdbx_strand_id
1 'polypeptide(L)'
;MTAPADTPRAPTLDRFIDALPAPGRALMLPLGAFALVALYFVCTVPLDDIEQLAFATCCIASALVFRRVAGRYAMLVMIVLSVVATGRYMVWRLGTTLVWSHPLDAAWGTLLVTAEVYAAAVLLLGYFQTAWPLGRKPLPLPVSRNDWPTVDVFIPTYNEPLAVVKPTVYAALALDYPADKLSIHVLDDGRRDEFRAFCESVGVHWTTRDHNRDAKAGNLNEALKITHGEYFAIFDCDHVPTRSFLQIGLGWFLRDPKLSMLQTPH
;
A
#
# COMPACT_ATOMS: atom_id res chain seq x y z
N MET A 1 -25.93 -30.24 0.63
CA MET A 1 -24.49 -29.99 0.79
C MET A 1 -24.30 -29.12 2.02
N THR A 2 -23.81 -29.74 3.08
CA THR A 2 -23.57 -29.15 4.40
C THR A 2 -22.46 -28.10 4.31
N ALA A 3 -22.74 -26.89 4.82
CA ALA A 3 -21.72 -25.87 5.03
C ALA A 3 -20.59 -26.44 5.89
N PRO A 4 -19.32 -26.15 5.60
CA PRO A 4 -18.23 -26.57 6.48
C PRO A 4 -18.38 -25.86 7.83
N ALA A 5 -18.36 -26.64 8.89
CA ALA A 5 -18.36 -26.15 10.26
C ALA A 5 -17.18 -25.20 10.45
N ASP A 6 -17.48 -23.97 10.85
CA ASP A 6 -16.51 -22.94 11.18
C ASP A 6 -15.83 -23.36 12.50
N THR A 7 -14.76 -24.15 12.40
CA THR A 7 -13.92 -24.51 13.55
C THR A 7 -13.49 -23.23 14.25
N PRO A 8 -13.67 -23.09 15.58
CA PRO A 8 -13.26 -21.89 16.29
C PRO A 8 -11.74 -21.74 16.16
N ARG A 9 -11.30 -20.83 15.29
CA ARG A 9 -9.90 -20.41 15.21
C ARG A 9 -9.49 -19.97 16.61
N ALA A 10 -8.40 -20.56 17.12
CA ALA A 10 -7.79 -20.19 18.40
C ALA A 10 -7.78 -18.66 18.56
N PRO A 11 -8.02 -18.11 19.77
CA PRO A 11 -8.05 -16.68 19.96
C PRO A 11 -6.71 -16.11 19.51
N THR A 12 -6.72 -15.35 18.42
CA THR A 12 -5.55 -14.62 17.98
C THR A 12 -5.17 -13.62 19.07
N LEU A 13 -3.88 -13.36 19.26
CA LEU A 13 -3.38 -12.32 20.18
C LEU A 13 -4.19 -11.02 20.03
N ASP A 14 -4.53 -10.69 18.78
CA ASP A 14 -5.43 -9.60 18.40
C ASP A 14 -6.80 -9.66 19.11
N ARG A 15 -7.51 -10.79 19.11
CA ARG A 15 -8.84 -10.91 19.76
C ARG A 15 -8.78 -10.71 21.27
N PHE A 16 -7.70 -11.17 21.91
CA PHE A 16 -7.53 -10.99 23.35
C PHE A 16 -7.29 -9.53 23.71
N ILE A 17 -6.41 -8.85 22.97
CA ILE A 17 -6.08 -7.45 23.23
C ILE A 17 -7.25 -6.53 22.83
N ASP A 18 -7.94 -6.81 21.72
CA ASP A 18 -9.13 -6.06 21.29
C ASP A 18 -10.30 -6.18 22.29
N ALA A 19 -10.32 -7.22 23.13
CA ALA A 19 -11.34 -7.39 24.17
C ALA A 19 -11.07 -6.55 25.43
N LEU A 20 -9.87 -5.98 25.58
CA LEU A 20 -9.54 -5.11 26.71
C LEU A 20 -10.18 -3.72 26.53
N PRO A 21 -10.70 -3.09 27.60
CA PRO A 21 -11.24 -1.75 27.52
C PRO A 21 -10.15 -0.78 27.08
N ALA A 22 -10.42 0.00 26.03
CA ALA A 22 -9.49 0.99 25.54
C ALA A 22 -9.18 2.03 26.64
N PRO A 23 -7.90 2.38 26.87
CA PRO A 23 -7.56 3.46 27.80
C PRO A 23 -8.28 4.74 27.37
N GLY A 24 -8.91 5.44 28.33
CA GLY A 24 -9.46 6.76 28.05
C GLY A 24 -8.38 7.71 27.51
N ARG A 25 -8.74 8.68 26.66
CA ARG A 25 -7.79 9.63 26.05
C ARG A 25 -6.89 10.33 27.09
N ALA A 26 -7.39 10.54 28.31
CA ALA A 26 -6.63 11.10 29.43
C ALA A 26 -5.46 10.21 29.91
N LEU A 27 -5.55 8.88 29.74
CA LEU A 27 -4.51 7.92 30.12
C LEU A 27 -3.50 7.66 28.99
N MET A 28 -3.86 7.97 27.74
CA MET A 28 -2.97 7.78 26.57
C MET A 28 -1.72 8.67 26.63
N LEU A 29 -1.87 9.93 27.01
CA LEU A 29 -0.75 10.88 27.13
C LEU A 29 0.30 10.46 28.17
N PRO A 30 -0.06 10.19 29.44
CA PRO A 30 0.94 9.75 30.43
C PRO A 30 1.56 8.40 30.08
N LEU A 31 0.81 7.47 29.48
CA LEU A 31 1.35 6.19 29.03
C LEU A 31 2.36 6.38 27.89
N GLY A 32 2.07 7.25 26.93
CA GLY A 32 2.98 7.60 25.85
C GLY A 32 4.25 8.28 26.37
N ALA A 33 4.13 9.22 27.30
CA ALA A 33 5.28 9.86 27.93
C ALA A 33 6.15 8.84 28.69
N PHE A 34 5.54 7.95 29.46
CA PHE A 34 6.25 6.86 30.14
C PHE A 34 6.98 5.95 29.15
N ALA A 35 6.33 5.57 28.05
CA ALA A 35 6.95 4.73 27.02
C ALA A 35 8.16 5.41 26.37
N LEU A 36 8.10 6.71 26.11
CA LEU A 36 9.23 7.48 25.57
C LEU A 36 10.39 7.57 26.56
N VAL A 37 10.11 7.80 27.85
CA VAL A 37 11.13 7.81 28.91
C VAL A 37 11.78 6.44 29.06
N ALA A 38 10.97 5.37 29.06
CA ALA A 38 11.47 4.00 29.11
C ALA A 38 12.35 3.68 27.88
N LEU A 39 11.92 4.07 26.68
CA LEU A 39 12.70 3.89 25.46
C LEU A 39 14.03 4.65 25.52
N TYR A 40 14.01 5.91 25.98
CA TYR A 40 15.24 6.70 26.16
C TYR A 40 16.22 5.98 27.11
N PHE A 41 15.75 5.51 28.26
CA PHE A 41 16.57 4.78 29.22
C PHE A 41 17.14 3.49 28.61
N VAL A 42 16.29 2.66 28.00
CA VAL A 42 16.73 1.42 27.34
C VAL A 42 17.74 1.69 26.23
N CYS A 43 17.66 2.81 25.51
CA CYS A 43 18.62 3.16 24.47
C CYS A 43 19.95 3.69 25.01
N THR A 44 19.95 4.37 26.17
CA THR A 44 21.09 5.14 26.67
C THR A 44 21.85 4.48 27.83
N VAL A 45 21.26 3.48 28.49
CA VAL A 45 21.95 2.73 29.55
C VAL A 45 23.22 2.10 29.00
N PRO A 46 24.41 2.44 29.57
CA PRO A 46 25.64 1.78 29.21
C PRO A 46 25.57 0.32 29.68
N LEU A 47 25.90 -0.59 28.79
CA LEU A 47 26.01 -2.02 29.07
C LEU A 47 27.41 -2.46 28.66
N ASP A 48 28.01 -3.34 29.45
CA ASP A 48 29.26 -3.98 29.08
C ASP A 48 29.04 -4.94 27.89
N ASP A 49 30.12 -5.36 27.22
CA ASP A 49 30.03 -6.16 26.00
C ASP A 49 29.20 -7.45 26.16
N ILE A 50 29.34 -8.12 27.30
CA ILE A 50 28.60 -9.37 27.61
C ILE A 50 27.10 -9.07 27.85
N GLU A 51 26.79 -7.98 28.53
CA GLU A 51 25.41 -7.57 28.80
C GLU A 51 24.71 -7.11 27.52
N GLN A 52 25.42 -6.38 26.66
CA GLN A 52 24.95 -5.97 25.34
C GLN A 52 24.73 -7.18 24.42
N LEU A 53 25.63 -8.18 24.45
CA LEU A 53 25.47 -9.42 23.71
C LEU A 53 24.26 -10.23 24.20
N ALA A 54 24.09 -10.34 25.51
CA ALA A 54 22.92 -11.00 26.11
C ALA A 54 21.62 -10.28 25.71
N PHE A 55 21.60 -8.95 25.80
CA PHE A 55 20.49 -8.11 25.37
C PHE A 55 20.13 -8.34 23.89
N ALA A 56 21.11 -8.26 23.00
CA ALA A 56 20.91 -8.48 21.57
C ALA A 56 20.38 -9.89 21.28
N THR A 57 20.92 -10.91 21.95
CA THR A 57 20.49 -12.30 21.83
C THR A 57 19.03 -12.48 22.26
N CYS A 58 18.64 -11.87 23.39
CA CYS A 58 17.25 -11.87 23.87
C CYS A 58 16.30 -11.17 22.89
N CYS A 59 16.69 -10.02 22.33
CA CYS A 59 15.90 -9.33 21.31
C CYS A 59 15.71 -10.19 20.06
N ILE A 60 16.78 -10.82 19.55
CA ILE A 60 16.72 -11.70 18.38
C ILE A 60 15.87 -12.94 18.67
N ALA A 61 16.06 -13.60 19.80
CA ALA A 61 15.26 -14.76 20.19
C ALA A 61 13.77 -14.41 20.29
N SER A 62 13.45 -13.28 20.92
CA SER A 62 12.08 -12.76 20.98
C SER A 62 11.53 -12.48 19.59
N ALA A 63 12.31 -11.84 18.72
CA ALA A 63 11.91 -11.56 17.35
C ALA A 63 11.64 -12.85 16.55
N LEU A 64 12.45 -13.90 16.73
CA LEU A 64 12.25 -15.20 16.08
C LEU A 64 10.98 -15.92 16.57
N VAL A 65 10.61 -15.75 17.84
CA VAL A 65 9.35 -16.26 18.39
C VAL A 65 8.16 -15.50 17.79
N PHE A 66 8.17 -14.17 17.86
CA PHE A 66 7.06 -13.34 17.37
C PHE A 66 6.92 -13.37 15.85
N ARG A 67 7.99 -13.66 15.10
CA ARG A 67 7.94 -13.89 13.64
C ARG A 67 6.95 -15.00 13.25
N ARG A 68 6.71 -15.99 14.12
CA ARG A 68 5.78 -17.10 13.87
C ARG A 68 4.33 -16.76 14.21
N VAL A 69 4.08 -15.64 14.89
CA VAL A 69 2.75 -15.22 15.31
C VAL A 69 2.15 -14.30 14.27
N ALA A 70 1.02 -14.69 13.69
CA ALA A 70 0.24 -13.82 12.82
C ALA A 70 -0.60 -12.84 13.65
N GLY A 71 -0.61 -11.57 13.27
CA GLY A 71 -1.41 -10.54 13.92
C GLY A 71 -0.73 -9.18 13.95
N ARG A 72 -1.51 -8.12 14.16
CA ARG A 72 -0.98 -6.74 14.19
C ARG A 72 -0.10 -6.48 15.41
N TYR A 73 -0.42 -7.09 16.54
CA TYR A 73 0.33 -6.88 17.78
C TYR A 73 1.70 -7.56 17.74
N ALA A 74 1.81 -8.72 17.08
CA ALA A 74 3.11 -9.35 16.84
C ALA A 74 4.01 -8.44 15.99
N MET A 75 3.45 -7.81 14.95
CA MET A 75 4.17 -6.82 14.14
C MET A 75 4.62 -5.61 14.98
N LEU A 76 3.76 -5.07 15.85
CA LEU A 76 4.14 -3.96 16.74
C LEU A 76 5.26 -4.33 17.71
N VAL A 77 5.24 -5.53 18.30
CA VAL A 77 6.35 -6.01 19.16
C VAL A 77 7.65 -6.10 18.37
N MET A 78 7.61 -6.63 17.14
CA MET A 78 8.78 -6.68 16.25
C MET A 78 9.34 -5.30 15.93
N ILE A 79 8.46 -4.33 15.65
CA ILE A 79 8.83 -2.92 15.42
C ILE A 79 9.51 -2.35 16.67
N VAL A 80 8.93 -2.55 17.87
CA VAL A 80 9.52 -2.07 19.12
C VAL A 80 10.90 -2.67 19.37
N LEU A 81 11.06 -3.99 19.20
CA LEU A 81 12.36 -4.65 19.33
C LEU A 81 13.40 -4.08 18.36
N SER A 82 13.00 -3.81 17.11
CA SER A 82 13.90 -3.18 16.14
C SER A 82 14.24 -1.74 16.50
N VAL A 83 13.27 -0.92 16.92
CA VAL A 83 13.49 0.48 17.31
C VAL A 83 14.45 0.55 18.51
N VAL A 84 14.28 -0.35 19.48
CA VAL A 84 15.17 -0.43 20.64
C VAL A 84 16.59 -0.83 20.23
N ALA A 85 16.74 -1.87 19.40
CA ALA A 85 18.06 -2.31 18.93
C ALA A 85 18.77 -1.21 18.09
N THR A 86 18.05 -0.58 17.17
CA THR A 86 18.55 0.54 16.37
C THR A 86 18.87 1.75 17.24
N GLY A 87 18.04 2.07 18.24
CA GLY A 87 18.29 3.18 19.16
C GLY A 87 19.55 2.98 19.99
N ARG A 88 19.74 1.79 20.58
CA ARG A 88 20.98 1.43 21.29
C ARG A 88 22.20 1.52 20.38
N TYR A 89 22.09 0.98 19.16
CA TYR A 89 23.13 1.09 18.14
C TYR A 89 23.49 2.56 17.84
N MET A 90 22.50 3.42 17.64
CA MET A 90 22.72 4.82 17.30
C MET A 90 23.36 5.61 18.45
N VAL A 91 22.97 5.35 19.70
CA VAL A 91 23.62 5.97 20.87
C VAL A 91 25.09 5.56 20.94
N TRP A 92 25.39 4.27 20.80
CA TRP A 92 26.78 3.78 20.76
C TRP A 92 27.56 4.39 19.59
N ARG A 93 26.97 4.37 18.39
CA ARG A 93 27.58 4.85 17.15
C ARG A 93 27.96 6.32 17.26
N LEU A 94 27.03 7.18 17.68
CA LEU A 94 27.24 8.61 17.80
C LEU A 94 28.10 9.00 19.02
N GLY A 95 28.01 8.24 20.10
CA GLY A 95 28.69 8.57 21.36
C GLY A 95 30.12 8.07 21.48
N THR A 96 30.46 6.93 20.87
CA THR A 96 31.73 6.23 21.15
C THR A 96 32.61 5.97 19.93
N THR A 97 32.04 5.85 18.73
CA THR A 97 32.79 5.35 17.56
C THR A 97 33.34 6.45 16.64
N LEU A 98 32.94 7.70 16.86
CA LEU A 98 33.34 8.83 16.03
C LEU A 98 34.70 9.38 16.48
N VAL A 99 35.67 9.34 15.58
CA VAL A 99 37.04 9.84 15.79
C VAL A 99 37.23 11.11 14.98
N TRP A 100 37.65 12.19 15.65
CA TRP A 100 37.78 13.53 15.07
C TRP A 100 39.24 14.01 14.91
N SER A 101 40.22 13.13 15.18
CA SER A 101 41.63 13.50 15.26
C SER A 101 42.24 13.85 13.90
N HIS A 102 41.83 13.18 12.82
CA HIS A 102 42.33 13.42 11.47
C HIS A 102 41.21 13.87 10.52
N PRO A 103 41.43 14.89 9.66
CA PRO A 103 40.39 15.42 8.78
C PRO A 103 39.78 14.40 7.82
N LEU A 104 40.57 13.47 7.29
CA LEU A 104 40.08 12.42 6.38
C LEU A 104 39.21 11.39 7.12
N ASP A 105 39.65 10.96 8.31
CA ASP A 105 38.88 10.03 9.15
C ASP A 105 37.56 10.67 9.61
N ALA A 106 37.60 11.95 9.98
CA ALA A 106 36.40 12.72 10.31
C ALA A 106 35.45 12.84 9.11
N ALA A 107 35.96 13.06 7.89
CA ALA A 107 35.14 13.13 6.69
C ALA A 107 34.45 11.80 6.38
N TRP A 108 35.20 10.70 6.38
CA TRP A 108 34.64 9.35 6.14
C TRP A 108 33.70 8.90 7.24
N GLY A 109 34.05 9.17 8.51
CA GLY A 109 33.20 8.88 9.66
C GLY A 109 31.89 9.66 9.61
N THR A 110 31.94 10.95 9.25
CA THR A 110 30.74 11.78 9.09
C THR A 110 29.87 11.28 7.94
N LEU A 111 30.46 10.95 6.78
CA LEU A 111 29.73 10.41 5.64
C LEU A 111 28.99 9.12 6.01
N LEU A 112 29.69 8.19 6.66
CA LEU A 112 29.12 6.91 7.07
C LEU A 112 28.00 7.10 8.09
N VAL A 113 28.22 7.88 9.16
CA VAL A 113 27.18 8.16 10.16
C VAL A 113 25.98 8.86 9.56
N THR A 114 26.18 9.78 8.61
CA THR A 114 25.06 10.44 7.91
C THR A 114 24.22 9.43 7.13
N ALA A 115 24.86 8.51 6.41
CA ALA A 115 24.16 7.44 5.70
C ALA A 115 23.39 6.51 6.67
N GLU A 116 23.96 6.20 7.83
CA GLU A 116 23.31 5.37 8.85
C GLU A 116 22.13 6.07 9.51
N VAL A 117 22.27 7.36 9.85
CA VAL A 117 21.16 8.18 10.38
C VAL A 117 20.04 8.28 9.35
N TYR A 118 20.36 8.45 8.07
CA TYR A 118 19.38 8.40 6.99
C TYR A 118 18.67 7.04 6.92
N ALA A 119 19.41 5.94 6.98
CA ALA A 119 18.83 4.59 7.00
C ALA A 119 17.91 4.37 8.21
N ALA A 120 18.30 4.85 9.40
CA ALA A 120 17.47 4.79 10.60
C ALA A 120 16.19 5.64 10.46
N ALA A 121 16.29 6.82 9.86
CA ALA A 121 15.12 7.67 9.59
C ALA A 121 14.14 6.99 8.63
N VAL A 122 14.64 6.42 7.52
CA VAL A 122 13.84 5.66 6.56
C VAL A 122 13.19 4.45 7.23
N LEU A 123 13.91 3.73 8.10
CA LEU A 123 13.38 2.62 8.87
C LEU A 123 12.20 3.05 9.76
N LEU A 124 12.35 4.13 10.51
CA LEU A 124 11.29 4.66 11.39
C LEU A 124 10.06 5.12 10.60
N LEU A 125 10.25 5.76 9.45
CA LEU A 125 9.16 6.15 8.55
C LEU A 125 8.45 4.91 7.98
N GLY A 126 9.21 3.88 7.58
CA GLY A 126 8.64 2.60 7.12
C GLY A 126 7.82 1.91 8.21
N TYR A 127 8.28 1.94 9.47
CA TYR A 127 7.50 1.43 10.60
C TYR A 127 6.24 2.25 10.86
N PHE A 128 6.29 3.57 10.76
CA PHE A 128 5.08 4.39 10.90
C PHE A 128 4.02 4.03 9.84
N GLN A 129 4.43 3.79 8.60
CA GLN A 129 3.53 3.39 7.51
C GLN A 129 2.94 1.97 7.72
N THR A 130 3.74 1.06 8.27
CA THR A 130 3.37 -0.37 8.39
C THR A 130 2.83 -0.77 9.76
N ALA A 131 2.89 0.10 10.76
CA ALA A 131 2.49 -0.21 12.15
C ALA A 131 1.03 -0.68 12.29
N TRP A 132 0.14 -0.21 11.39
CA TRP A 132 -1.27 -0.53 11.48
C TRP A 132 -1.95 -0.71 10.11
N PRO A 133 -1.72 -1.85 9.44
CA PRO A 133 -2.32 -2.10 8.13
C PRO A 133 -3.84 -2.17 8.24
N LEU A 134 -4.53 -1.38 7.42
CA LEU A 134 -5.99 -1.36 7.36
C LEU A 134 -6.45 -2.57 6.54
N GLY A 135 -6.81 -3.67 7.20
CA GLY A 135 -7.35 -4.89 6.58
C GLY A 135 -8.75 -4.72 5.99
N ARG A 136 -8.91 -3.77 5.05
CA ARG A 136 -10.18 -3.45 4.39
C ARG A 136 -10.60 -4.64 3.52
N LYS A 137 -11.79 -5.16 3.80
CA LYS A 137 -12.41 -6.20 2.97
C LYS A 137 -13.17 -5.54 1.81
N PRO A 138 -13.31 -6.21 0.66
CA PRO A 138 -14.24 -5.79 -0.38
C PRO A 138 -15.64 -5.59 0.19
N LEU A 139 -16.30 -4.51 -0.19
CA LEU A 139 -17.70 -4.30 0.12
C LEU A 139 -18.52 -4.70 -1.11
N PRO A 140 -19.53 -5.58 -0.98
CA PRO A 140 -20.36 -5.95 -2.11
C PRO A 140 -21.19 -4.76 -2.59
N LEU A 141 -21.44 -4.72 -3.90
CA LEU A 141 -22.43 -3.83 -4.49
C LEU A 141 -23.87 -4.20 -4.07
N PRO A 142 -24.85 -3.28 -4.22
CA PRO A 142 -26.25 -3.59 -4.02
C PRO A 142 -26.69 -4.82 -4.82
N VAL A 143 -27.63 -5.59 -4.26
CA VAL A 143 -28.14 -6.83 -4.89
C VAL A 143 -28.77 -6.54 -6.26
N SER A 144 -29.46 -5.42 -6.38
CA SER A 144 -30.05 -4.96 -7.64
C SER A 144 -28.99 -4.31 -8.52
N ARG A 145 -28.76 -4.88 -9.71
CA ARG A 145 -27.87 -4.33 -10.74
C ARG A 145 -28.36 -2.97 -11.28
N ASN A 146 -29.64 -2.65 -11.11
CA ASN A 146 -30.20 -1.36 -11.52
C ASN A 146 -29.67 -0.21 -10.66
N ASP A 147 -29.18 -0.48 -9.46
CA ASP A 147 -28.62 0.53 -8.55
C ASP A 147 -27.10 0.68 -8.70
N TRP A 148 -26.50 -0.04 -9.64
CA TRP A 148 -25.06 0.08 -9.91
C TRP A 148 -24.76 1.36 -10.69
N PRO A 149 -23.65 2.05 -10.41
CA PRO A 149 -23.33 3.30 -11.09
C PRO A 149 -22.85 3.08 -12.53
N THR A 150 -22.82 4.11 -13.36
CA THR A 150 -22.15 4.03 -14.68
C THR A 150 -20.62 4.12 -14.53
N VAL A 151 -19.89 3.39 -15.38
CA VAL A 151 -18.43 3.31 -15.33
C VAL A 151 -17.82 3.45 -16.71
N ASP A 152 -16.86 4.37 -16.84
CA ASP A 152 -15.97 4.45 -18.00
C ASP A 152 -14.65 3.72 -17.72
N VAL A 153 -14.26 2.79 -18.58
CA VAL A 153 -12.98 2.09 -18.50
C VAL A 153 -12.01 2.69 -19.50
N PHE A 154 -10.87 3.18 -19.02
CA PHE A 154 -9.82 3.80 -19.82
C PHE A 154 -8.61 2.89 -19.95
N ILE A 155 -8.22 2.61 -21.20
CA ILE A 155 -7.04 1.82 -21.54
C ILE A 155 -6.12 2.70 -22.39
N PRO A 156 -5.23 3.51 -21.78
CA PRO A 156 -4.27 4.32 -22.51
C PRO A 156 -3.18 3.48 -23.16
N THR A 157 -2.79 3.89 -24.37
CA THR A 157 -1.68 3.32 -25.13
C THR A 157 -1.02 4.41 -25.99
N TYR A 158 0.28 4.25 -26.26
CA TYR A 158 1.05 5.16 -27.09
C TYR A 158 1.79 4.43 -28.21
N ASN A 159 2.72 3.54 -27.86
CA ASN A 159 3.57 2.81 -28.81
C ASN A 159 3.49 1.29 -28.66
N GLU A 160 2.68 0.79 -27.73
CA GLU A 160 2.57 -0.63 -27.45
C GLU A 160 1.82 -1.35 -28.57
N PRO A 161 2.32 -2.49 -29.07
CA PRO A 161 1.72 -3.15 -30.22
C PRO A 161 0.31 -3.64 -29.88
N LEU A 162 -0.57 -3.66 -30.88
CA LEU A 162 -1.96 -4.09 -30.71
C LEU A 162 -2.11 -5.47 -30.05
N ALA A 163 -1.15 -6.37 -30.26
CA ALA A 163 -1.12 -7.70 -29.63
C ALA A 163 -1.02 -7.66 -28.09
N VAL A 164 -0.42 -6.61 -27.51
CA VAL A 164 -0.32 -6.40 -26.05
C VAL A 164 -1.59 -5.79 -25.50
N VAL A 165 -2.21 -4.86 -26.22
CA VAL A 165 -3.40 -4.13 -25.75
C VAL A 165 -4.68 -4.98 -25.89
N LYS A 166 -4.76 -5.84 -26.91
CA LYS A 166 -5.89 -6.72 -27.20
C LYS A 166 -6.37 -7.53 -25.99
N PRO A 167 -5.52 -8.29 -25.28
CA PRO A 167 -5.90 -9.02 -24.07
C PRO A 167 -6.61 -8.16 -23.03
N THR A 168 -6.11 -6.94 -22.77
CA THR A 168 -6.67 -6.01 -21.79
C THR A 168 -8.06 -5.52 -22.22
N VAL A 169 -8.24 -5.20 -23.51
CA VAL A 169 -9.54 -4.80 -24.06
C VAL A 169 -10.56 -5.94 -23.97
N TYR A 170 -10.16 -7.17 -24.32
CA TYR A 170 -11.05 -8.33 -24.20
C TYR A 170 -11.42 -8.64 -22.75
N ALA A 171 -10.49 -8.48 -21.81
CA ALA A 171 -10.78 -8.66 -20.39
C ALA A 171 -11.70 -7.55 -19.85
N ALA A 172 -11.53 -6.30 -20.31
CA ALA A 172 -12.45 -5.21 -19.99
C ALA A 172 -13.87 -5.49 -20.51
N LEU A 173 -14.01 -6.01 -21.73
CA LEU A 173 -15.29 -6.46 -22.29
C LEU A 173 -15.92 -7.62 -21.50
N ALA A 174 -15.10 -8.42 -20.81
CA ALA A 174 -15.55 -9.57 -20.02
C ALA A 174 -15.87 -9.23 -18.55
N LEU A 175 -15.76 -7.97 -18.13
CA LEU A 175 -16.14 -7.51 -16.79
C LEU A 175 -17.61 -7.91 -16.51
N ASP A 176 -17.88 -8.47 -15.33
CA ASP A 176 -19.24 -8.83 -14.93
C ASP A 176 -19.98 -7.58 -14.45
N TYR A 177 -20.41 -6.77 -15.42
CA TYR A 177 -21.11 -5.49 -15.24
C TYR A 177 -22.22 -5.34 -16.30
N PRO A 178 -23.33 -4.63 -16.02
CA PRO A 178 -24.34 -4.33 -17.03
C PRO A 178 -23.75 -3.56 -18.21
N ALA A 179 -24.00 -4.05 -19.43
CA ALA A 179 -23.44 -3.48 -20.66
C ALA A 179 -23.94 -2.05 -20.94
N ASP A 180 -25.14 -1.69 -20.48
CA ASP A 180 -25.71 -0.35 -20.56
C ASP A 180 -25.06 0.66 -19.61
N LYS A 181 -24.22 0.19 -18.67
CA LYS A 181 -23.54 1.00 -17.65
C LYS A 181 -22.03 0.96 -17.76
N LEU A 182 -21.50 0.28 -18.78
CA LEU A 182 -20.07 0.09 -18.97
C LEU A 182 -19.67 0.63 -20.34
N SER A 183 -18.85 1.68 -20.35
CA SER A 183 -18.25 2.22 -21.58
C SER A 183 -16.75 1.94 -21.55
N ILE A 184 -16.20 1.36 -22.62
CA ILE A 184 -14.76 1.05 -22.70
C ILE A 184 -14.13 1.96 -23.74
N HIS A 185 -13.07 2.66 -23.36
CA HIS A 185 -12.34 3.60 -24.20
C HIS A 185 -10.86 3.20 -24.28
N VAL A 186 -10.40 2.93 -25.49
CA VAL A 186 -8.98 2.78 -25.81
C VAL A 186 -8.44 4.15 -26.17
N LEU A 187 -7.57 4.69 -25.32
CA LEU A 187 -7.04 6.04 -25.46
C LEU A 187 -5.70 5.99 -26.20
N ASP A 188 -5.73 6.16 -27.51
CA ASP A 188 -4.58 5.97 -28.40
C ASP A 188 -3.91 7.29 -28.79
N ASP A 189 -2.85 7.65 -28.08
CA ASP A 189 -1.99 8.80 -28.39
C ASP A 189 -1.06 8.54 -29.59
N GLY A 190 -0.99 7.29 -30.08
CA GLY A 190 -0.25 6.90 -31.26
C GLY A 190 -0.97 7.16 -32.58
N ARG A 191 -2.30 7.40 -32.54
CA ARG A 191 -3.16 7.66 -33.72
C ARG A 191 -3.03 6.55 -34.77
N ARG A 192 -3.08 5.30 -34.32
CA ARG A 192 -2.80 4.13 -35.14
C ARG A 192 -4.09 3.57 -35.72
N ASP A 193 -4.19 3.55 -37.05
CA ASP A 193 -5.39 3.07 -37.75
C ASP A 193 -5.77 1.62 -37.39
N GLU A 194 -4.79 0.77 -37.07
CA GLU A 194 -5.03 -0.60 -36.61
C GLU A 194 -5.84 -0.65 -35.29
N PHE A 195 -5.66 0.34 -34.41
CA PHE A 195 -6.42 0.44 -33.16
C PHE A 195 -7.84 0.90 -33.41
N ARG A 196 -8.04 1.86 -34.32
CA ARG A 196 -9.36 2.28 -34.75
C ARG A 196 -10.17 1.10 -35.31
N ALA A 197 -9.62 0.39 -36.28
CA ALA A 197 -10.26 -0.76 -36.90
C ALA A 197 -10.56 -1.87 -35.89
N PHE A 198 -9.61 -2.12 -34.96
CA PHE A 198 -9.82 -3.08 -33.90
C PHE A 198 -10.96 -2.67 -32.96
N CYS A 199 -10.98 -1.44 -32.47
CA CYS A 199 -12.01 -0.95 -31.55
C CYS A 199 -13.41 -0.99 -32.18
N GLU A 200 -13.52 -0.58 -33.45
CA GLU A 200 -14.75 -0.70 -34.23
C GLU A 200 -15.21 -2.17 -34.36
N SER A 201 -14.28 -3.11 -34.55
CA SER A 201 -14.60 -4.54 -34.69
C SER A 201 -15.11 -5.21 -33.41
N VAL A 202 -14.70 -4.71 -32.24
CA VAL A 202 -15.10 -5.27 -30.93
C VAL A 202 -16.15 -4.43 -30.20
N GLY A 203 -16.56 -3.29 -30.77
CA GLY A 203 -17.59 -2.42 -30.21
C GLY A 203 -17.14 -1.60 -29.00
N VAL A 204 -15.88 -1.15 -28.96
CA VAL A 204 -15.37 -0.22 -27.93
C VAL A 204 -15.01 1.12 -28.53
N HIS A 205 -14.93 2.17 -27.71
CA HIS A 205 -14.61 3.51 -28.17
C HIS A 205 -13.11 3.65 -28.43
N TRP A 206 -12.75 4.12 -29.63
CA TRP A 206 -11.41 4.60 -29.91
C TRP A 206 -11.38 6.10 -29.69
N THR A 207 -10.53 6.55 -28.75
CA THR A 207 -10.37 7.96 -28.41
C THR A 207 -8.95 8.38 -28.68
N THR A 208 -8.80 9.50 -29.38
CA THR A 208 -7.51 10.08 -29.74
C THR A 208 -7.57 11.59 -29.65
N ARG A 209 -6.42 12.26 -29.76
CA ARG A 209 -6.30 13.71 -29.67
C ARG A 209 -5.23 14.23 -30.62
N ASP A 210 -5.37 15.48 -31.04
CA ASP A 210 -4.51 16.10 -32.06
C ASP A 210 -3.11 16.48 -31.54
N HIS A 211 -2.87 16.40 -30.22
CA HIS A 211 -1.60 16.73 -29.58
C HIS A 211 -1.21 15.75 -28.49
N ASN A 212 0.09 15.65 -28.16
CA ASN A 212 0.60 14.73 -27.12
C ASN A 212 1.05 15.47 -25.85
N ARG A 213 0.38 16.58 -25.51
CA ARG A 213 0.68 17.38 -24.31
C ARG A 213 0.43 16.57 -23.04
N ASP A 214 1.28 16.72 -22.03
CA ASP A 214 1.14 16.09 -20.71
C ASP A 214 1.06 14.55 -20.72
N ALA A 215 1.53 13.90 -21.81
CA ALA A 215 1.60 12.44 -21.97
C ALA A 215 0.31 11.73 -21.50
N LYS A 216 0.44 10.68 -20.68
CA LYS A 216 -0.67 9.88 -20.15
C LYS A 216 -1.71 10.72 -19.39
N ALA A 217 -1.27 11.69 -18.59
CA ALA A 217 -2.18 12.54 -17.82
C ALA A 217 -3.04 13.41 -18.75
N GLY A 218 -2.42 13.97 -19.80
CA GLY A 218 -3.14 14.73 -20.82
C GLY A 218 -4.14 13.87 -21.61
N ASN A 219 -3.77 12.61 -21.93
CA ASN A 219 -4.65 11.69 -22.64
C ASN A 219 -5.92 11.38 -21.82
N LEU A 220 -5.75 11.06 -20.54
CA LEU A 220 -6.85 10.86 -19.60
C LEU A 220 -7.73 12.10 -19.45
N ASN A 221 -7.14 13.30 -19.36
CA ASN A 221 -7.89 14.54 -19.25
C ASN A 221 -8.71 14.86 -20.50
N GLU A 222 -8.26 14.52 -21.71
CA GLU A 222 -9.09 14.66 -22.91
C GLU A 222 -10.26 13.67 -22.92
N ALA A 223 -10.02 12.43 -22.50
CA ALA A 223 -11.07 11.43 -22.36
C ALA A 223 -12.15 11.89 -21.37
N LEU A 224 -11.75 12.38 -20.20
CA LEU A 224 -12.68 12.88 -19.16
C LEU A 224 -13.57 14.05 -19.62
N LYS A 225 -13.22 14.77 -20.70
CA LYS A 225 -14.08 15.84 -21.25
C LYS A 225 -15.24 15.30 -22.08
N ILE A 226 -15.10 14.09 -22.63
CA ILE A 226 -16.06 13.51 -23.58
C ILE A 226 -16.79 12.29 -23.01
N THR A 227 -16.42 11.82 -21.82
CA THR A 227 -17.10 10.72 -21.14
C THR A 227 -17.87 11.21 -19.91
N HIS A 228 -18.86 10.43 -19.48
CA HIS A 228 -19.88 10.86 -18.53
C HIS A 228 -20.26 9.80 -17.50
N GLY A 229 -19.42 8.77 -17.33
CA GLY A 229 -19.56 7.78 -16.27
C GLY A 229 -19.48 8.43 -14.89
N GLU A 230 -20.27 7.94 -13.94
CA GLU A 230 -20.20 8.38 -12.54
C GLU A 230 -18.83 8.05 -11.92
N TYR A 231 -18.23 6.95 -12.34
CA TYR A 231 -16.87 6.55 -12.00
C TYR A 231 -16.07 6.22 -13.27
N PHE A 232 -14.74 6.24 -13.15
CA PHE A 232 -13.87 5.71 -14.18
C PHE A 232 -12.81 4.79 -13.58
N ALA A 233 -12.41 3.78 -14.36
CA ALA A 233 -11.33 2.87 -14.03
C ALA A 233 -10.21 2.99 -15.07
N ILE A 234 -8.96 2.99 -14.63
CA ILE A 234 -7.81 3.09 -15.53
C ILE A 234 -7.04 1.77 -15.46
N PHE A 235 -6.81 1.16 -16.62
CA PHE A 235 -5.92 0.02 -16.77
C PHE A 235 -4.80 0.37 -17.73
N ASP A 236 -3.54 0.14 -17.35
CA ASP A 236 -2.48 0.20 -18.35
C ASP A 236 -2.70 -0.86 -19.41
N CYS A 237 -2.11 -0.66 -20.59
CA CYS A 237 -2.36 -1.52 -21.74
C CYS A 237 -2.00 -3.00 -21.51
N ASP A 238 -1.15 -3.30 -20.52
CA ASP A 238 -0.71 -4.63 -20.07
C ASP A 238 -1.35 -5.09 -18.74
N HIS A 239 -2.16 -4.25 -18.09
CA HIS A 239 -2.89 -4.61 -16.87
C HIS A 239 -4.25 -5.23 -17.20
N VAL A 240 -4.27 -6.54 -17.45
CA VAL A 240 -5.48 -7.31 -17.78
C VAL A 240 -6.40 -7.45 -16.55
N PRO A 241 -7.59 -6.82 -16.52
CA PRO A 241 -8.45 -6.87 -15.33
C PRO A 241 -9.10 -8.24 -15.11
N THR A 242 -9.37 -8.56 -13.85
CA THR A 242 -10.22 -9.71 -13.50
C THR A 242 -11.70 -9.35 -13.66
N ARG A 243 -12.54 -10.34 -14.01
CA ARG A 243 -13.98 -10.12 -14.26
C ARG A 243 -14.73 -9.44 -13.10
N SER A 244 -14.29 -9.67 -11.88
CA SER A 244 -14.89 -9.15 -10.64
C SER A 244 -14.38 -7.78 -10.21
N PHE A 245 -13.45 -7.15 -10.95
CA PHE A 245 -12.76 -5.93 -10.54
C PHE A 245 -13.72 -4.82 -10.07
N LEU A 246 -14.71 -4.48 -10.90
CA LEU A 246 -15.68 -3.43 -10.58
C LEU A 246 -16.56 -3.78 -9.36
N GLN A 247 -16.97 -5.04 -9.23
CA GLN A 247 -17.80 -5.49 -8.10
C GLN A 247 -17.06 -5.41 -6.76
N ILE A 248 -15.74 -5.67 -6.78
CA ILE A 248 -14.88 -5.65 -5.59
C ILE A 248 -14.52 -4.21 -5.19
N GLY A 249 -14.34 -3.33 -6.17
CA GLY A 249 -13.93 -1.94 -5.95
C GLY A 249 -15.09 -0.99 -5.63
N LEU A 250 -16.17 -1.02 -6.41
CA LEU A 250 -17.16 0.06 -6.39
C LEU A 250 -18.01 0.15 -5.12
N GLY A 251 -18.19 -0.95 -4.38
CA GLY A 251 -18.99 -0.93 -3.16
C GLY A 251 -18.52 0.11 -2.14
N TRP A 252 -17.21 0.37 -2.05
CA TRP A 252 -16.67 1.37 -1.13
C TRP A 252 -17.06 2.81 -1.49
N PHE A 253 -17.19 3.13 -2.77
CA PHE A 253 -17.63 4.46 -3.22
C PHE A 253 -19.09 4.73 -2.86
N LEU A 254 -19.94 3.70 -2.93
CA LEU A 254 -21.35 3.83 -2.54
C LEU A 254 -21.53 3.97 -1.02
N ARG A 255 -20.61 3.41 -0.23
CA ARG A 255 -20.65 3.49 1.23
C ARG A 255 -20.17 4.83 1.77
N ASP A 256 -19.10 5.38 1.19
CA ASP A 256 -18.49 6.61 1.64
C ASP A 256 -18.51 7.67 0.54
N PRO A 257 -19.44 8.63 0.58
CA PRO A 257 -19.54 9.71 -0.40
C PRO A 257 -18.29 10.60 -0.48
N LYS A 258 -17.37 10.52 0.48
CA LYS A 258 -16.10 11.26 0.49
C LYS A 258 -14.95 10.48 -0.16
N LEU A 259 -15.15 9.21 -0.52
CA LEU A 259 -14.13 8.41 -1.17
C LEU A 259 -13.98 8.85 -2.64
N SER A 260 -12.80 9.36 -2.99
CA SER A 260 -12.49 9.80 -4.36
C SER A 260 -11.64 8.81 -5.16
N MET A 261 -10.93 7.89 -4.50
CA MET A 261 -10.01 6.96 -5.15
C MET A 261 -9.97 5.63 -4.42
N LEU A 262 -9.91 4.55 -5.20
CA LEU A 262 -9.62 3.20 -4.73
C LEU A 262 -8.49 2.62 -5.57
N GLN A 263 -7.43 2.19 -4.88
CA GLN A 263 -6.28 1.54 -5.50
C GLN A 263 -6.31 0.05 -5.17
N THR A 264 -6.20 -0.79 -6.20
CA THR A 264 -5.93 -2.22 -6.03
C THR A 264 -4.42 -2.48 -6.11
N PRO A 265 -3.94 -3.62 -5.58
CA PRO A 265 -2.57 -4.06 -5.86
C PRO A 265 -2.31 -4.11 -7.37
N HIS A 266 -1.07 -3.80 -7.75
CA HIS A 266 -0.55 -3.98 -9.11
C HIS A 266 -0.23 -5.45 -9.37
#